data_AF-A0A0T0M2R5-F1
#
_entry.id   AF-A0A0T0M2R5-F1
#
_cell.length_a   1.000
_cell.length_b   1.000
_cell.length_c   1.000
_cell.angle_alpha   90.00
_cell.angle_beta   90.00
_cell.angle_gamma   90.00
#
_symmetry.space_group_name_H-M   'P 1'
#
loop_
_entity.id
_entity.type
_entity.pdbx_description
1 polymer ?
#
loop_
_entity_poly.entity_id
_entity_poly.type
_entity_poly.pdbx_seq_one_letter_code
_entity_poly.pdbx_strand_id
1 'polypeptide(L)'
;MNLSKTVILITFSALSTSVFAQEREPVILEVKKKTDREAGSDKKENVKYFRQFGLMSRNHDDFKAKYGVTIFYENCVATPLLSDRAKKHNLEVAQYLTQKYGEIWKEDLGFLPYGL
;
A
#
# COMPACT_ATOMS: atom_id res chain seq x y z
N MET A 1 -42.97 -13.46 48.67
CA MET A 1 -42.58 -12.28 47.88
C MET A 1 -41.13 -11.95 48.20
N ASN A 2 -40.29 -11.95 47.16
CA ASN A 2 -38.95 -11.36 47.06
C ASN A 2 -37.77 -12.07 47.75
N LEU A 3 -37.38 -13.20 47.15
CA LEU A 3 -36.02 -13.77 47.21
C LEU A 3 -35.08 -12.83 46.42
N SER A 4 -34.65 -11.76 47.08
CA SER A 4 -33.83 -10.72 46.46
C SER A 4 -32.39 -11.21 46.23
N LYS A 5 -32.07 -11.41 44.95
CA LYS A 5 -30.93 -10.76 44.28
C LYS A 5 -29.55 -10.87 44.96
N THR A 6 -29.04 -12.08 45.23
CA THR A 6 -27.59 -12.22 45.45
C THR A 6 -27.06 -13.58 45.00
N VAL A 7 -26.94 -13.80 43.69
CA VAL A 7 -25.99 -14.78 43.16
C VAL A 7 -25.27 -14.14 41.98
N ILE A 8 -24.16 -13.51 42.31
CA ILE A 8 -23.09 -13.14 41.38
C ILE A 8 -22.56 -14.46 40.82
N LEU A 9 -22.90 -14.79 39.57
CA LEU A 9 -22.22 -15.85 38.83
C LEU A 9 -21.65 -15.27 37.54
N ILE A 10 -20.35 -15.05 37.63
CA ILE A 10 -19.41 -14.74 36.56
C ILE A 10 -19.59 -15.78 35.44
N THR A 11 -19.95 -15.32 34.23
CA THR A 11 -19.65 -16.05 33.00
C THR A 11 -18.96 -15.10 32.02
N PHE A 12 -17.64 -15.19 32.06
CA PHE A 12 -16.72 -14.75 31.02
C PHE A 12 -17.16 -15.34 29.67
N SER A 13 -17.47 -14.49 28.69
CA SER A 13 -17.22 -14.84 27.29
C SER A 13 -16.60 -13.63 26.62
N ALA A 14 -15.28 -13.53 26.76
CA ALA A 14 -14.48 -12.73 25.86
C ALA A 14 -14.63 -13.37 24.47
N LEU A 15 -15.55 -12.86 23.65
CA LEU A 15 -15.45 -13.04 22.21
C LEU A 15 -14.24 -12.21 21.78
N SER A 16 -13.07 -12.84 21.79
CA SER A 16 -11.96 -12.43 20.94
C SER A 16 -12.47 -12.50 19.52
N THR A 17 -12.91 -11.36 18.97
CA THR A 17 -13.02 -11.21 17.54
C THR A 17 -11.60 -11.37 17.01
N SER A 18 -11.32 -12.55 16.47
CA SER A 18 -10.15 -12.77 15.63
C SER A 18 -10.23 -11.74 14.52
N VAL A 19 -9.40 -10.70 14.63
CA VAL A 19 -9.14 -9.77 13.54
C VAL A 19 -8.57 -10.63 12.43
N PHE A 20 -9.39 -10.95 11.44
CA PHE A 20 -8.90 -11.53 10.21
C PHE A 20 -7.87 -10.53 9.67
N ALA A 21 -6.60 -10.92 9.71
CA ALA A 21 -5.57 -10.35 8.87
C ALA A 21 -5.99 -10.68 7.43
N GLN A 22 -6.85 -9.83 6.86
CA GLN A 22 -7.22 -9.90 5.47
C GLN A 22 -5.92 -9.70 4.70
N GLU A 23 -5.40 -10.77 4.09
CA GLU A 23 -4.40 -10.67 3.03
C GLU A 23 -5.03 -9.80 1.95
N ARG A 24 -4.69 -8.51 1.95
CA ARG A 24 -5.10 -7.60 0.90
C ARG A 24 -4.24 -7.95 -0.30
N GLU A 25 -4.85 -8.58 -1.30
CA GLU A 25 -4.20 -8.68 -2.60
C GLU A 25 -3.79 -7.27 -3.04
N PRO A 26 -2.52 -7.07 -3.44
CA PRO A 26 -2.03 -5.74 -3.81
C PRO A 26 -2.86 -5.21 -4.97
N VAL A 27 -3.28 -3.94 -4.90
CA VAL A 27 -4.08 -3.31 -5.97
C VAL A 27 -3.27 -3.29 -7.26
N ILE A 28 -3.71 -4.11 -8.22
CA ILE A 28 -3.11 -4.26 -9.54
C ILE A 28 -3.72 -3.19 -10.44
N LEU A 29 -2.90 -2.24 -10.91
CA LEU A 29 -3.38 -1.31 -11.93
C LEU A 29 -3.38 -2.01 -13.29
N GLU A 30 -4.57 -2.14 -13.91
CA GLU A 30 -4.66 -2.23 -15.36
C GLU A 30 -4.42 -0.84 -15.96
N VAL A 31 -3.21 -0.61 -16.47
CA VAL A 31 -2.86 0.65 -17.12
C VAL A 31 -3.60 0.75 -18.46
N LYS A 32 -4.68 1.55 -18.53
CA LYS A 32 -5.22 2.02 -19.81
C LYS A 32 -4.48 3.29 -20.24
N LYS A 33 -3.52 3.13 -21.16
CA LYS A 33 -2.74 4.21 -21.77
C LYS A 33 -3.67 5.07 -22.64
N LYS A 34 -3.78 6.38 -22.35
CA LYS A 34 -4.20 7.36 -23.37
C LYS A 34 -3.00 7.55 -24.31
N THR A 35 -3.27 7.35 -25.59
CA THR A 35 -2.42 7.58 -26.79
C THR A 35 -1.39 8.68 -26.53
N ASP A 36 -0.09 8.39 -26.56
CA ASP A 36 0.68 8.50 -27.79
C ASP A 36 1.86 7.50 -27.93
N ARG A 37 2.30 7.41 -29.18
CA ARG A 37 3.18 6.45 -29.86
C ARG A 37 4.40 6.01 -29.06
N GLU A 38 4.47 4.70 -28.80
CA GLU A 38 5.67 3.88 -28.97
C GLU A 38 5.24 2.41 -28.90
N ALA A 39 5.60 1.65 -29.93
CA ALA A 39 5.32 0.23 -30.06
C ALA A 39 6.22 -0.54 -29.09
N GLY A 40 5.62 -1.15 -28.07
CA GLY A 40 6.33 -1.91 -27.06
C GLY A 40 5.37 -2.66 -26.15
N SER A 41 4.88 -3.80 -26.65
CA SER A 41 4.36 -4.95 -25.88
C SER A 41 3.42 -4.62 -24.70
N ASP A 42 2.11 -4.64 -24.97
CA ASP A 42 1.06 -4.83 -23.98
C ASP A 42 1.24 -6.18 -23.23
N LYS A 43 2.12 -6.20 -22.23
CA LYS A 43 2.07 -7.21 -21.18
C LYS A 43 1.36 -6.57 -20.00
N LYS A 44 0.16 -7.07 -19.66
CA LYS A 44 -0.50 -6.83 -18.37
C LYS A 44 0.41 -7.38 -17.27
N GLU A 45 1.37 -6.58 -16.85
CA GLU A 45 2.30 -6.93 -15.79
C GLU A 45 1.75 -6.41 -14.46
N ASN A 46 1.72 -7.30 -13.47
CA ASN A 46 1.17 -7.07 -12.15
C ASN A 46 2.17 -6.29 -11.28
N VAL A 47 2.48 -5.05 -11.66
CA VAL A 47 3.57 -4.26 -11.08
C VAL A 47 3.07 -3.49 -9.87
N LYS A 48 3.71 -3.69 -8.71
CA LYS A 48 3.48 -2.88 -7.49
C LYS A 48 4.06 -1.48 -7.70
N TYR A 49 3.53 -0.47 -7.02
CA TYR A 49 4.03 0.90 -7.23
C TYR A 49 3.87 1.79 -6.02
N PHE A 50 4.79 2.73 -5.81
CA PHE A 50 4.56 3.85 -4.89
C PHE A 50 3.77 4.96 -5.58
N ARG A 51 2.86 5.60 -4.86
CA ARG A 51 2.16 6.82 -5.29
C ARG A 51 2.90 8.04 -4.75
N GLN A 52 3.28 8.96 -5.64
CA GLN A 52 3.98 10.18 -5.27
C GLN A 52 3.29 11.39 -5.90
N PHE A 53 3.04 12.44 -5.13
CA PHE A 53 2.49 13.68 -5.67
C PHE A 53 3.62 14.58 -6.19
N GLY A 54 3.34 15.31 -7.26
CA GLY A 54 4.23 16.32 -7.82
C GLY A 54 4.98 15.86 -9.07
N LEU A 55 6.02 16.61 -9.42
CA LEU A 55 6.83 16.32 -10.60
C LEU A 55 7.82 15.18 -10.34
N MET A 56 8.08 14.39 -11.38
CA MET A 56 9.12 13.37 -11.35
C MET A 56 10.48 14.04 -11.19
N SER A 57 11.17 13.76 -10.09
CA SER A 57 12.47 14.38 -9.76
C SER A 57 13.67 13.62 -10.33
N ARG A 58 13.51 12.34 -10.67
CA ARG A 58 14.58 11.45 -11.18
C ARG A 58 13.99 10.26 -11.94
N ASN A 59 14.82 9.56 -12.71
CA ASN A 59 14.45 8.26 -13.28
C ASN A 59 14.50 7.15 -12.19
N HIS A 60 13.58 6.19 -12.27
CA HIS A 60 13.45 5.05 -11.35
C HIS A 60 13.54 3.69 -12.06
N ASP A 61 14.01 3.64 -13.30
CA ASP A 61 14.12 2.39 -14.07
C ASP A 61 14.98 1.34 -13.38
N ASP A 62 16.10 1.75 -12.76
CA ASP A 62 16.96 0.83 -11.99
C ASP A 62 16.23 0.26 -10.77
N PHE A 63 15.46 1.09 -10.07
CA PHE A 63 14.63 0.66 -8.95
C PHE A 63 13.55 -0.33 -9.42
N LYS A 64 12.88 -0.02 -10.54
CA LYS A 64 11.89 -0.92 -11.14
C LYS A 64 12.50 -2.24 -11.56
N ALA A 65 13.66 -2.23 -12.22
CA ALA A 65 14.36 -3.43 -12.66
C ALA A 65 14.79 -4.31 -11.48
N LYS A 66 15.29 -3.70 -10.40
CA LYS A 66 15.75 -4.42 -9.20
C LYS A 66 14.60 -4.97 -8.36
N TYR A 67 13.56 -4.18 -8.14
CA TYR A 67 12.51 -4.49 -7.16
C TYR A 67 11.19 -4.96 -7.76
N GLY A 68 10.97 -4.76 -9.06
CA GLY A 68 9.66 -4.96 -9.70
C GLY A 68 8.60 -3.97 -9.18
N VAL A 69 9.04 -2.83 -8.65
CA VAL A 69 8.18 -1.77 -8.10
C VAL A 69 8.44 -0.47 -8.85
N THR A 70 7.39 0.18 -9.36
CA THR A 70 7.51 1.47 -10.04
C THR A 70 7.04 2.64 -9.16
N ILE A 71 7.22 3.88 -9.63
CA ILE A 71 6.74 5.08 -8.95
C ILE A 71 5.70 5.72 -9.87
N PHE A 72 4.47 5.80 -9.39
CA PHE A 72 3.36 6.46 -10.07
C PHE A 72 3.25 7.90 -9.56
N TYR A 73 3.59 8.85 -10.42
CA TYR A 73 3.47 10.26 -10.14
C TYR A 73 2.05 10.76 -10.42
N GLU A 74 1.39 11.20 -9.35
CA GLU A 74 0.11 11.90 -9.38
C GLU A 74 0.35 13.41 -9.51
N ASN A 75 -0.67 14.16 -9.94
CA ASN A 75 -0.62 15.62 -10.05
C ASN A 75 -0.23 16.31 -8.72
N CYS A 76 0.15 17.58 -8.80
CA CYS A 76 0.61 18.37 -7.63
C CYS A 76 -0.48 18.63 -6.56
N VAL A 77 -1.74 18.33 -6.82
CA VAL A 77 -2.85 18.59 -5.90
C VAL A 77 -3.14 17.33 -5.08
N ALA A 78 -2.70 17.35 -3.82
CA ALA A 78 -2.99 16.31 -2.85
C ALA A 78 -4.24 16.67 -2.03
N THR A 79 -5.38 16.04 -2.34
CA THR A 79 -6.60 16.16 -1.50
C THR A 79 -6.51 15.18 -0.32
N PRO A 80 -7.21 15.44 0.81
CA PRO A 80 -7.17 14.53 1.96
C PRO A 80 -7.47 13.07 1.60
N LEU A 81 -8.47 12.83 0.75
CA LEU A 81 -8.84 11.49 0.30
C LEU A 81 -7.73 10.81 -0.53
N LEU A 82 -7.08 11.55 -1.44
CA LEU A 82 -5.98 11.03 -2.25
C LEU A 82 -4.74 10.76 -1.40
N SER A 83 -4.45 11.68 -0.46
CA SER A 83 -3.37 11.55 0.51
C SER A 83 -3.52 10.29 1.37
N ASP A 84 -4.72 10.07 1.93
CA ASP A 84 -5.00 8.88 2.74
C ASP A 84 -4.86 7.58 1.94
N ARG A 85 -5.31 7.60 0.67
CA ARG A 85 -5.15 6.45 -0.23
C ARG A 85 -3.68 6.20 -0.54
N ALA A 86 -2.91 7.24 -0.87
CA ALA A 86 -1.48 7.13 -1.16
C ALA A 86 -0.73 6.60 0.07
N LYS A 87 -1.02 7.11 1.27
CA LYS A 87 -0.40 6.65 2.51
C LYS A 87 -0.63 5.15 2.76
N LYS A 88 -1.89 4.70 2.70
CA LYS A 88 -2.23 3.27 2.92
C LYS A 88 -1.56 2.37 1.89
N HIS A 89 -1.64 2.76 0.61
CA HIS A 89 -1.03 2.02 -0.50
C HIS A 89 0.49 1.94 -0.37
N ASN A 90 1.16 3.06 -0.10
CA ASN A 90 2.61 3.11 0.04
C ASN A 90 3.10 2.31 1.24
N LEU A 91 2.33 2.28 2.34
CA LEU A 91 2.65 1.44 3.49
C LEU A 91 2.65 -0.05 3.13
N GLU A 92 1.67 -0.52 2.36
CA GLU A 92 1.61 -1.91 1.89
C GLU A 92 2.82 -2.27 0.99
N VAL A 93 3.22 -1.37 0.09
CA VAL A 93 4.40 -1.58 -0.77
C VAL A 93 5.69 -1.56 0.03
N ALA A 94 5.82 -0.65 1.00
CA ALA A 94 6.98 -0.59 1.89
C ALA A 94 7.11 -1.86 2.74
N GLN A 95 6.00 -2.36 3.30
CA GLN A 95 5.98 -3.63 4.02
C GLN A 95 6.42 -4.80 3.13
N TYR A 96 5.91 -4.88 1.91
CA TYR A 96 6.35 -5.89 0.93
C TYR A 96 7.85 -5.82 0.66
N LEU A 97 8.38 -4.62 0.40
CA LEU A 97 9.81 -4.44 0.12
C LEU A 97 10.68 -4.75 1.33
N THR A 98 10.30 -4.28 2.52
CA THR A 98 11.03 -4.55 3.77
C THR A 98 11.01 -6.03 4.11
N GLN A 99 9.87 -6.73 3.92
CA GLN A 99 9.79 -8.16 4.18
C GLN A 99 10.69 -8.98 3.24
N LYS A 100 10.80 -8.56 1.96
CA LYS A 100 11.54 -9.32 0.94
C LYS A 100 13.03 -8.95 0.85
N TYR A 101 13.38 -7.70 1.10
CA TYR A 101 14.71 -7.14 0.84
C TYR A 101 15.34 -6.45 2.06
N GLY A 102 14.65 -6.40 3.20
CA GLY A 102 15.08 -5.59 4.35
C GLY A 102 14.98 -4.10 4.05
N GLU A 103 15.71 -3.26 4.78
CA GLU A 103 15.58 -1.79 4.67
C GLU A 103 16.39 -1.17 3.51
N ILE A 104 17.20 -1.95 2.79
CA ILE A 104 18.12 -1.49 1.75
C ILE A 104 17.41 -0.77 0.58
N TRP A 105 16.15 -1.13 0.30
CA TRP A 105 15.37 -0.51 -0.77
C TRP A 105 15.17 0.99 -0.58
N LYS A 106 15.22 1.49 0.67
CA LYS A 106 15.08 2.91 0.98
C LYS A 106 16.25 3.72 0.42
N GLU A 107 17.47 3.19 0.56
CA GLU A 107 18.69 3.80 0.04
C GLU A 107 18.68 3.80 -1.48
N ASP A 108 18.31 2.65 -2.08
CA ASP A 108 18.24 2.50 -3.54
C ASP A 108 17.16 3.39 -4.18
N LEU A 109 16.02 3.55 -3.52
CA LEU A 109 14.97 4.46 -3.97
C LEU A 109 15.44 5.92 -3.87
N GLY A 110 16.21 6.22 -2.82
CA GLY A 110 16.87 7.49 -2.58
C GLY A 110 15.92 8.67 -2.33
N PHE A 111 14.64 8.42 -2.10
CA PHE A 111 13.68 9.38 -1.53
C PHE A 111 12.68 8.65 -0.64
N LEU A 112 11.99 9.40 0.21
CA LEU A 112 10.92 8.87 1.05
C LEU A 112 9.57 9.01 0.32
N PRO A 113 8.89 7.90 -0.03
CA PRO A 113 7.56 7.95 -0.62
C PRO A 113 6.56 8.67 0.30
N TYR A 114 5.57 9.30 -0.32
CA TYR A 114 4.52 9.99 0.42
C TYR A 114 3.86 9.11 1.49
N GLY A 115 3.80 9.61 2.72
CA GLY A 115 3.09 8.97 3.82
C GLY A 115 3.85 7.84 4.53
N LEU A 116 5.13 7.63 4.20
CA LEU A 116 6.06 6.77 4.93
C LEU A 116 6.94 7.56 5.90
#